data_AF-A0A3S9P8R6-F1
#
_entry.id   AF-A0A3S9P8R6-F1
#
_cell.length_a   1.000
_cell.length_b   1.000
_cell.length_c   1.000
_cell.angle_alpha   90.00
_cell.angle_beta   90.00
_cell.angle_gamma   90.00
#
_symmetry.space_group_name_H-M   'P 1'
#
loop_
_entity.id
_entity.type
_entity.pdbx_description
1 polymer ?
#
loop_
_entity_poly.entity_id
_entity_poly.type
_entity_poly.pdbx_seq_one_letter_code
_entity_poly.pdbx_strand_id
1 'polypeptide(L)' 'MLKSEYTNHVSFQNLFHVKLKVAEYIEIWYNRKRPHSKLGYVSPNFYYNYKKVKVA' A
#
# COMPACT_ATOMS: atom_id res chain seq x y z
N MET A 1 -0.62 -4.90 9.59
CA MET A 1 -1.23 -3.90 10.50
C MET A 1 -1.52 -2.65 9.71
N LEU A 2 -2.74 -2.11 9.82
CA LEU A 2 -3.08 -0.81 9.26
C LEU A 2 -2.29 0.26 10.01
N LYS A 3 -1.85 1.32 9.32
CA LYS A 3 -1.32 2.49 10.00
C LYS A 3 -2.44 3.15 10.81
N SER A 4 -2.13 3.57 12.04
CA SER A 4 -3.03 4.32 12.91
C SER A 4 -3.62 5.57 12.23
N GLU A 5 -2.84 6.18 11.34
CA GLU A 5 -3.25 7.30 10.47
C GLU A 5 -4.48 6.97 9.60
N TYR A 6 -4.67 5.71 9.19
CA TYR A 6 -5.80 5.30 8.36
C TYR A 6 -7.05 4.97 9.18
N THR A 7 -6.89 4.48 10.41
CA THR A 7 -8.02 4.10 11.27
C THR A 7 -8.64 5.29 12.00
N ASN A 8 -7.89 6.36 12.24
CA ASN A 8 -8.38 7.53 12.99
C ASN A 8 -9.39 8.40 12.22
N HIS A 9 -9.52 8.21 10.90
CA HIS A 9 -10.43 9.00 10.05
C HIS A 9 -11.58 8.17 9.47
N VAL A 10 -11.73 6.89 9.87
CA VAL A 10 -12.73 5.98 9.28
C VAL A 10 -13.64 5.43 10.36
N SER A 11 -14.92 5.79 10.31
CA SER A 11 -15.96 5.15 11.09
C SER A 11 -16.35 3.82 10.44
N PHE A 12 -16.12 2.71 11.14
CA PHE A 12 -16.51 1.39 10.66
C PHE A 12 -17.91 1.03 11.14
N GLN A 13 -18.82 0.77 10.21
CA GLN A 13 -20.23 0.46 10.52
C GLN A 13 -20.44 -0.98 11.01
N ASN A 14 -19.64 -1.92 10.49
CA ASN A 14 -19.70 -3.33 10.85
C ASN A 14 -18.39 -4.04 10.46
N LEU A 15 -18.22 -5.29 10.93
CA LEU A 15 -17.01 -6.09 10.69
C LEU A 15 -16.72 -6.33 9.20
N PHE A 16 -17.76 -6.45 8.37
CA PHE A 16 -17.60 -6.62 6.93
C PHE A 16 -16.98 -5.37 6.29
N HIS A 17 -17.46 -4.18 6.67
CA HIS A 17 -16.90 -2.91 6.21
C HIS A 17 -15.43 -2.74 6.63
N VAL A 18 -15.06 -3.17 7.85
CA VAL A 18 -13.66 -3.20 8.29
C VAL A 18 -12.81 -4.06 7.36
N LYS A 19 -13.24 -5.31 7.09
CA LYS A 19 -12.50 -6.24 6.23
C LYS A 19 -12.30 -5.69 4.82
N LEU A 20 -13.34 -5.09 4.25
CA LEU A 20 -13.28 -4.44 2.94
C LEU A 20 -12.25 -3.31 2.92
N LYS A 21 -12.33 -2.39 3.89
CA LYS A 21 -11.42 -1.23 3.97
C LYS A 21 -9.97 -1.63 4.21
N VAL A 22 -9.73 -2.66 5.01
CA VAL A 22 -8.40 -3.23 5.22
C VAL A 22 -7.84 -3.80 3.92
N ALA A 23 -8.62 -4.61 3.19
CA ALA A 23 -8.20 -5.19 1.93
C ALA A 23 -7.89 -4.09 0.89
N GLU A 24 -8.79 -3.12 0.74
CA GLU A 24 -8.64 -1.96 -0.13
C GLU A 24 -7.36 -1.19 0.18
N TYR A 25 -7.10 -0.87 1.46
CA TYR A 25 -5.88 -0.19 1.87
C TYR A 25 -4.62 -0.99 1.54
N ILE A 26 -4.64 -2.30 1.81
CA ILE A 26 -3.47 -3.16 1.61
C ILE A 26 -3.12 -3.23 0.11
N GLU A 27 -4.11 -3.49 -0.73
CA GLU A 27 -3.93 -3.74 -2.17
C GLU A 27 -3.68 -2.44 -2.95
N ILE A 28 -4.47 -1.40 -2.70
CA ILE A 28 -4.45 -0.15 -3.49
C ILE A 28 -3.40 0.82 -2.97
N TRP A 29 -3.01 0.77 -1.70
CA TRP A 29 -2.13 1.77 -1.10
C TRP A 29 -0.84 1.19 -0.53
N TYR A 30 -0.96 0.30 0.45
CA TYR A 30 0.18 -0.16 1.23
C TYR A 30 1.19 -0.95 0.37
N ASN A 31 0.74 -2.00 -0.32
CA ASN A 31 1.64 -2.86 -1.10
C ASN A 31 2.36 -2.11 -2.23
N ARG A 32 1.75 -1.04 -2.78
CA ARG A 32 2.38 -0.21 -3.82
C ARG A 32 3.48 0.70 -3.30
N LYS A 33 3.41 1.10 -2.04
CA LYS A 33 4.35 2.04 -1.40
C LYS A 33 5.33 1.36 -0.45
N ARG A 34 5.06 0.13 -0.03
CA ARG A 34 5.89 -0.61 0.92
C ARG A 34 7.27 -0.92 0.31
N PRO A 35 8.37 -0.60 1.01
CA PRO A 35 9.70 -1.07 0.63
C PRO A 35 9.79 -2.60 0.67
N HIS A 36 10.36 -3.21 -0.37
CA HIS A 36 10.64 -4.64 -0.39
C HIS A 36 12.14 -4.90 -0.47
N SER A 37 12.67 -5.78 0.39
CA SER A 37 14.09 -6.18 0.37
C SER A 37 14.52 -6.74 -0.98
N LYS A 38 13.66 -7.54 -1.63
CA LYS A 38 13.86 -8.05 -3.01
C LYS A 38 14.05 -6.95 -4.05
N LEU A 39 13.55 -5.73 -3.81
CA LEU A 39 13.69 -4.58 -4.69
C LEU A 39 14.85 -3.66 -4.26
N GLY A 40 15.62 -4.01 -3.23
CA GLY A 40 16.66 -3.14 -2.68
C GLY A 40 16.09 -2.09 -1.70
N TYR A 41 15.06 -2.45 -0.93
CA TYR A 41 14.39 -1.57 0.03
C TYR A 41 13.74 -0.33 -0.61
N VAL A 42 13.28 -0.44 -1.85
CA VAL A 42 12.46 0.57 -2.51
C VAL A 42 11.04 0.05 -2.74
N SER A 43 10.10 0.97 -2.97
CA SER A 43 8.72 0.60 -3.28
C SER A 43 8.60 0.02 -4.69
N PRO A 44 7.63 -0.88 -4.96
CA PRO A 44 7.38 -1.39 -6.30
C PRO A 44 7.12 -0.27 -7.30
N ASN A 45 6.35 0.75 -6.91
CA ASN A 45 6.08 1.90 -7.77
C ASN A 45 7.36 2.64 -8.16
N PHE A 46 8.27 2.87 -7.21
CA PHE A 46 9.58 3.48 -7.49
C PHE A 46 10.42 2.60 -8.42
N TYR A 47 10.51 1.29 -8.12
CA TYR A 47 11.28 0.35 -8.91
C TYR A 47 10.83 0.29 -10.38
N TYR A 48 9.53 0.22 -10.63
CA TYR A 48 8.99 0.19 -12.00
C TYR A 48 9.20 1.51 -12.74
N ASN A 49 9.00 2.66 -12.09
CA ASN A 49 9.23 3.95 -12.72
C ASN A 49 10.71 4.17 -13.04
N TYR A 50 11.61 3.80 -12.12
CA TYR A 50 13.05 3.84 -12.34
C TYR A 50 13.47 2.95 -13.52
N LYS A 51 12.91 1.73 -13.61
CA LYS A 51 13.14 0.85 -14.77
C LYS A 51 12.65 1.45 -16.08
N LYS A 52 11.48 2.09 -16.11
CA LYS A 52 10.97 2.77 -17.31
C LYS A 52 11.92 3.87 -17.79
N VAL A 53 12.44 4.68 -16.87
CA VAL A 53 13.39 5.76 -17.19
C VAL A 53 14.73 5.22 -17.70
N LYS A 54 15.21 4.08 -17.18
CA LYS A 54 16.48 3.47 -17.63
C LYS A 54 16.41 2.72 -18.96
N VAL A 55 15.20 2.32 -19.37
CA VAL A 55 14.98 1.54 -20.60
C VAL A 55 14.54 2.43 -21.77
N ALA A 56 14.18 3.69 -21.49
CA ALA A 56 13.97 4.76 -22.48
C ALA A 56 15.30 5.48 -22.77
#